data_AF-A0A7C8VPW1-F1
#
_entry.id   AF-A0A7C8VPW1-F1
#
_cell.length_a   1.000
_cell.length_b   1.000
_cell.length_c   1.000
_cell.angle_alpha   90.00
_cell.angle_beta   90.00
_cell.angle_gamma   90.00
#
_symmetry.space_group_name_H-M   'P 1'
#
loop_
_entity.id
_entity.type
_entity.pdbx_description
1 polymer ?
#
loop_
_entity_poly.entity_id
_entity_poly.type
_entity_poly.pdbx_seq_one_letter_code
_entity_poly.pdbx_strand_id
1 'polypeptide(L)'
;MRICVFQSAFVGPNQIEDHSPSQDPSNFTDQHTFETVWIHKNTAKQEIDEAIAKGYDFYFNFMWGQREDNVAGIEACKYFESFDLPSIGQRSTVLERTKNDFYEDARRLGYPRVPGPSLTADTKIPQYPLFVKPASSCGSMFISPKSRCRNREELVECLAYLDKELDAGRAEAALSRKTGATVPPTIIDGVSIPTDLVVQEYISGWDHSVVVIEVGDCPVALNPERYVYPQGFKPYEDFLTFEIKFHDETSVTLLDYEEEPVLFKKLQAVAIQAWNANRMAGQSWGNVDIRVPPPGHGEPVALEVNPMPAVFLPPPKEWEDLAVRLSFPGGHPALINTLIASQMLRRRAREPTSKIVGEVYDNLSSKYDEIVHSAANSQYGGFFDMAIARIGKSGGTILDVGSGTGLFGRALRQKTQQITPPESESDSGSDNEAQKLSLESRPKLPRECIITGIELSKGMAEMCEKTGVYNKVHIGPAQSLITSIGSFDHIVSFSVLYFLTPEEFTMAMVRAFQLARKSLAVSLDEIPESYTNKLIEMGPPHSHMIGHNHLPIMEKMFCDTPPAGWKLVDKHRQWGWKSPAAGSEVYVTLYSFERLA
;
A
#
# COMPACT_ATOMS: atom_id res chain seq x y z
N MET A 1 5.10 -15.22 14.00
CA MET A 1 6.18 -15.76 13.14
C MET A 1 7.52 -15.43 13.77
N ARG A 2 8.54 -16.27 13.55
CA ARG A 2 9.95 -15.93 13.71
C ARG A 2 10.45 -15.31 12.41
N ILE A 3 10.87 -14.06 12.46
CA ILE A 3 11.25 -13.25 11.30
C ILE A 3 12.74 -12.92 11.36
N CYS A 4 13.47 -13.21 10.27
CA CYS A 4 14.84 -12.76 10.11
C CYS A 4 14.88 -11.39 9.42
N VAL A 5 15.70 -10.47 9.92
CA VAL A 5 15.91 -9.14 9.33
C VAL A 5 17.32 -9.06 8.80
N PHE A 6 17.50 -9.11 7.48
CA PHE A 6 18.80 -8.92 6.85
C PHE A 6 19.14 -7.44 6.75
N GLN A 7 20.30 -7.06 7.26
CA GLN A 7 20.87 -5.72 7.17
C GLN A 7 22.23 -5.77 6.49
N SER A 8 22.56 -4.77 5.68
CA SER A 8 23.92 -4.61 5.15
C SER A 8 24.90 -4.27 6.27
N ALA A 9 25.95 -5.05 6.47
CA ALA A 9 27.03 -4.70 7.38
C ALA A 9 28.06 -3.79 6.72
N PHE A 10 28.51 -2.79 7.49
CA PHE A 10 29.61 -1.90 7.13
C PHE A 10 30.96 -2.53 7.50
N VAL A 11 31.96 -2.37 6.63
CA VAL A 11 33.34 -2.80 6.87
C VAL A 11 34.21 -1.54 6.93
N GLY A 12 34.19 -0.89 8.09
CA GLY A 12 34.87 0.40 8.33
C GLY A 12 33.98 1.62 8.06
N PRO A 13 34.52 2.83 8.28
CA PRO A 13 33.73 4.06 8.25
C PRO A 13 33.04 4.26 6.90
N ASN A 14 31.73 4.45 6.93
CA ASN A 14 30.94 4.83 5.77
C ASN A 14 30.20 6.13 6.07
N GLN A 15 30.24 7.09 5.14
CA GLN A 15 29.62 8.41 5.33
C GLN A 15 28.11 8.31 5.65
N ILE A 16 27.42 7.26 5.18
CA ILE A 16 25.99 7.08 5.45
C ILE A 16 25.70 6.41 6.80
N GLU A 17 26.67 5.70 7.40
CA GLU A 17 26.48 4.89 8.60
C GLU A 17 26.04 5.75 9.79
N ASP A 18 26.68 6.90 9.99
CA ASP A 18 26.37 7.82 11.09
C ASP A 18 24.97 8.46 10.95
N HIS A 19 24.49 8.59 9.70
CA HIS A 19 23.27 9.30 9.37
C HIS A 19 22.05 8.39 9.14
N SER A 20 22.25 7.12 8.81
CA SER A 20 21.20 6.16 8.46
C SER A 20 21.12 5.05 9.51
N PRO A 21 20.34 5.22 10.61
CA PRO A 21 20.14 4.15 11.57
C PRO A 21 19.49 2.94 10.88
N SER A 22 19.79 1.75 11.38
CA SER A 22 19.24 0.51 10.83
C SER A 22 17.74 0.42 11.06
N GLN A 23 17.02 -0.01 10.03
CA GLN A 23 15.61 -0.34 10.11
C GLN A 23 15.38 -1.50 11.09
N ASP A 24 14.50 -1.30 12.06
CA ASP A 24 14.18 -2.26 13.10
C ASP A 24 12.66 -2.37 13.30
N PRO A 25 12.00 -3.29 12.56
CA PRO A 25 10.57 -3.55 12.69
C PRO A 25 10.15 -4.02 14.09
N SER A 26 11.07 -4.53 14.92
CA SER A 26 10.75 -5.05 16.25
C SER A 26 10.28 -3.96 17.23
N ASN A 27 10.64 -2.70 16.96
CA ASN A 27 10.17 -1.55 17.74
C ASN A 27 8.69 -1.23 17.56
N PHE A 28 8.03 -1.83 16.56
CA PHE A 28 6.68 -1.46 16.16
C PHE A 28 5.62 -2.53 16.41
N THR A 29 6.01 -3.77 16.75
CA THR A 29 5.03 -4.84 17.00
C THR A 29 5.57 -5.94 17.89
N ASP A 30 4.69 -6.49 18.72
CA ASP A 30 4.89 -7.65 19.57
C ASP A 30 4.26 -8.93 18.99
N GLN A 31 3.61 -8.86 17.82
CA GLN A 31 2.94 -10.00 17.19
C GLN A 31 3.91 -11.05 16.62
N HIS A 32 5.16 -10.66 16.40
CA HIS A 32 6.20 -11.48 15.80
C HIS A 32 7.51 -11.35 16.60
N THR A 33 8.38 -12.33 16.47
CA THR A 33 9.75 -12.26 17.01
C THR A 33 10.71 -11.98 15.87
N PHE A 34 11.68 -11.09 16.11
CA PHE A 34 12.63 -10.64 15.10
C PHE A 34 14.06 -10.97 15.51
N GLU A 35 14.88 -11.38 14.55
CA GLU A 35 16.32 -11.52 14.72
C GLU A 35 17.04 -10.82 13.57
N THR A 36 17.84 -9.80 13.91
CA THR A 36 18.66 -9.09 12.94
C THR A 36 19.94 -9.87 12.63
N VAL A 37 20.19 -10.09 11.35
CA VAL A 37 21.41 -10.70 10.82
C VAL A 37 22.10 -9.70 9.91
N TRP A 38 23.35 -9.39 10.26
CA TRP A 38 24.20 -8.46 9.53
C TRP A 38 24.99 -9.19 8.45
N ILE A 39 24.81 -8.77 7.21
CA ILE A 39 25.36 -9.43 6.02
C ILE A 39 26.50 -8.58 5.45
N HIS A 40 27.71 -9.13 5.46
CA HIS A 40 28.89 -8.49 4.89
C HIS A 40 29.05 -8.89 3.43
N LYS A 41 29.48 -7.95 2.57
CA LYS A 41 29.58 -8.17 1.12
C LYS A 41 30.39 -9.43 0.75
N ASN A 42 31.52 -9.65 1.42
CA ASN A 42 32.48 -10.71 1.08
C ASN A 42 32.09 -12.10 1.64
N THR A 43 31.30 -12.15 2.72
CA THR A 43 30.85 -13.40 3.37
C THR A 43 29.36 -13.64 3.23
N ALA A 44 28.67 -12.82 2.43
CA ALA A 44 27.21 -12.79 2.33
C ALA A 44 26.57 -14.17 2.12
N LYS A 45 27.14 -15.01 1.25
CA LYS A 45 26.60 -16.35 0.98
C LYS A 45 26.60 -17.22 2.22
N GLN A 46 27.72 -17.25 2.95
CA GLN A 46 27.84 -18.04 4.17
C GLN A 46 26.86 -17.55 5.24
N GLU A 47 26.78 -16.24 5.45
CA GLU A 47 25.90 -15.65 6.48
C GLU A 47 24.41 -15.86 6.14
N ILE A 48 24.05 -15.78 4.85
CA ILE A 48 22.70 -16.11 4.38
C ILE A 48 22.41 -17.60 4.60
N ASP A 49 23.32 -18.51 4.26
CA ASP A 49 23.14 -19.95 4.47
C ASP A 49 22.96 -20.27 5.96
N GLU A 50 23.77 -19.67 6.83
CA GLU A 50 23.69 -19.82 8.28
C GLU A 50 22.36 -19.29 8.85
N ALA A 51 21.86 -18.14 8.35
CA ALA A 51 20.57 -17.60 8.74
C ALA A 51 19.42 -18.52 8.28
N ILE A 52 19.45 -18.98 7.03
CA ILE A 52 18.43 -19.91 6.50
C ILE A 52 18.38 -21.21 7.31
N ALA A 53 19.54 -21.74 7.71
CA ALA A 53 19.65 -22.95 8.51
C ALA A 53 18.94 -22.84 9.89
N LYS A 54 18.68 -21.64 10.40
CA LYS A 54 17.92 -21.41 11.65
C LYS A 54 16.40 -21.58 11.49
N GLY A 55 15.90 -21.73 10.26
CA GLY A 55 14.52 -22.09 9.94
C GLY A 55 13.50 -21.02 10.34
N TYR A 56 13.69 -19.76 9.91
CA TYR A 56 12.70 -18.70 10.12
C TYR A 56 11.47 -18.89 9.22
N ASP A 57 10.33 -18.35 9.69
CA ASP A 57 9.06 -18.40 8.96
C ASP A 57 9.01 -17.36 7.83
N PHE A 58 9.73 -16.25 7.98
CA PHE A 58 9.68 -15.09 7.09
C PHE A 58 10.97 -14.26 7.16
N TYR A 59 11.27 -13.49 6.10
CA TYR A 59 12.48 -12.67 6.00
C TYR A 59 12.18 -11.22 5.55
N PHE A 60 12.79 -10.25 6.20
CA PHE A 60 12.80 -8.84 5.81
C PHE A 60 14.18 -8.51 5.25
N ASN A 61 14.24 -8.08 4.00
CA ASN A 61 15.50 -7.78 3.33
C ASN A 61 15.75 -6.27 3.23
N PHE A 62 16.67 -5.75 4.03
CA PHE A 62 17.14 -4.35 3.99
C PHE A 62 18.56 -4.23 3.39
N MET A 63 19.06 -5.26 2.69
CA MET A 63 20.36 -5.17 2.02
C MET A 63 20.30 -4.23 0.82
N TRP A 64 21.12 -3.18 0.78
CA TRP A 64 20.94 -2.07 -0.17
C TRP A 64 22.11 -1.79 -1.11
N GLY A 65 23.27 -2.39 -0.87
CA GLY A 65 24.50 -2.07 -1.58
C GLY A 65 24.40 -2.16 -3.10
N GLN A 66 24.86 -1.11 -3.78
CA GLN A 66 25.13 -1.13 -5.21
C GLN A 66 26.46 -1.83 -5.49
N ARG A 67 26.83 -1.98 -6.77
CA ARG A 67 28.09 -2.64 -7.13
C ARG A 67 29.30 -1.85 -6.63
N GLU A 68 29.14 -0.54 -6.60
CA GLU A 68 30.14 0.45 -6.18
C GLU A 68 30.27 0.55 -4.65
N ASP A 69 29.30 0.02 -3.89
CA ASP A 69 29.31 0.09 -2.43
C ASP A 69 30.03 -1.13 -1.82
N ASN A 70 30.80 -0.93 -0.75
CA ASN A 70 31.48 -2.01 -0.02
C ASN A 70 30.59 -2.69 1.04
N VAL A 71 29.29 -2.81 0.77
CA VAL A 71 28.33 -3.48 1.66
C VAL A 71 27.49 -4.50 0.89
N ALA A 72 26.85 -5.45 1.57
CA ALA A 72 25.98 -6.42 0.91
C ALA A 72 24.78 -5.74 0.22
N GLY A 73 24.36 -6.27 -0.91
CA GLY A 73 23.32 -5.66 -1.75
C GLY A 73 22.98 -6.52 -2.95
N ILE A 74 23.10 -6.02 -4.19
CA ILE A 74 22.63 -6.71 -5.42
C ILE A 74 22.95 -8.21 -5.45
N GLU A 75 24.23 -8.61 -5.33
CA GLU A 75 24.62 -10.01 -5.47
C GLU A 75 24.17 -10.88 -4.27
N ALA A 76 24.12 -10.31 -3.07
CA ALA A 76 23.59 -10.98 -1.88
C ALA A 76 22.07 -11.18 -1.99
N CYS A 77 21.34 -10.18 -2.50
CA CYS A 77 19.92 -10.26 -2.78
C CYS A 77 19.63 -11.34 -3.82
N LYS A 78 20.38 -11.40 -4.94
CA LYS A 78 20.24 -12.46 -5.94
C LYS A 78 20.45 -13.86 -5.34
N TYR A 79 21.47 -14.00 -4.50
CA TYR A 79 21.75 -15.27 -3.84
C TYR A 79 20.60 -15.67 -2.92
N PHE A 80 20.14 -14.76 -2.05
CA PHE A 80 19.01 -15.01 -1.16
C PHE A 80 17.72 -15.35 -1.93
N GLU A 81 17.42 -14.61 -3.00
CA GLU A 81 16.25 -14.84 -3.84
C GLU A 81 16.23 -16.23 -4.49
N SER A 82 17.40 -16.85 -4.72
CA SER A 82 17.51 -18.18 -5.33
C SER A 82 16.94 -19.32 -4.47
N PHE A 83 16.74 -19.08 -3.17
CA PHE A 83 16.12 -20.05 -2.25
C PHE A 83 14.58 -20.01 -2.26
N ASP A 84 13.99 -19.02 -2.94
CA ASP A 84 12.52 -18.85 -3.03
C ASP A 84 11.81 -18.83 -1.65
N LEU A 85 12.43 -18.21 -0.65
CA LEU A 85 11.88 -18.10 0.69
C LEU A 85 10.87 -16.94 0.82
N PRO A 86 9.90 -17.04 1.75
CA PRO A 86 8.93 -15.97 2.00
C PRO A 86 9.62 -14.71 2.53
N SER A 87 9.71 -13.68 1.68
CA SER A 87 10.41 -12.45 2.00
C SER A 87 9.79 -11.18 1.40
N ILE A 88 10.08 -10.05 2.03
CA ILE A 88 9.73 -8.69 1.59
C ILE A 88 10.96 -7.77 1.66
N GLY A 89 10.85 -6.58 1.08
CA GLY A 89 11.93 -5.60 1.02
C GLY A 89 12.73 -5.71 -0.27
N GLN A 90 14.04 -5.47 -0.19
CA GLN A 90 14.89 -5.28 -1.36
C GLN A 90 14.85 -6.44 -2.35
N ARG A 91 14.65 -6.10 -3.63
CA ARG A 91 14.75 -7.01 -4.76
C ARG A 91 15.97 -6.68 -5.60
N SER A 92 16.74 -7.70 -5.96
CA SER A 92 17.94 -7.53 -6.78
C SER A 92 17.64 -6.82 -8.10
N THR A 93 16.53 -7.17 -8.75
CA THR A 93 16.09 -6.59 -10.03
C THR A 93 15.72 -5.10 -9.94
N VAL A 94 15.34 -4.62 -8.75
CA VAL A 94 15.03 -3.21 -8.50
C VAL A 94 16.31 -2.46 -8.13
N LEU A 95 17.14 -3.04 -7.27
CA LEU A 95 18.45 -2.47 -6.91
C LEU A 95 19.37 -2.29 -8.12
N GLU A 96 19.32 -3.18 -9.11
CA GLU A 96 20.13 -3.09 -10.33
C GLU A 96 19.76 -1.92 -11.24
N ARG A 97 18.58 -1.31 -11.05
CA ARG A 97 18.12 -0.19 -11.87
C ARG A 97 18.81 1.10 -11.46
N THR A 98 19.21 1.87 -12.45
CA THR A 98 19.77 3.20 -12.30
C THR A 98 18.70 4.28 -12.47
N LYS A 99 19.03 5.52 -12.07
CA LYS A 99 18.19 6.69 -12.38
C LYS A 99 17.97 6.88 -13.88
N ASN A 100 18.96 6.53 -14.71
CA ASN A 100 18.84 6.60 -16.17
C ASN A 100 17.80 5.59 -16.69
N ASP A 101 17.77 4.35 -16.16
CA ASP A 101 16.76 3.34 -16.55
C ASP A 101 15.34 3.81 -16.21
N PHE A 102 15.16 4.44 -15.04
CA PHE A 102 13.89 5.06 -14.64
C PHE A 102 13.48 6.15 -15.63
N TYR A 103 14.37 7.09 -15.96
CA TYR A 103 14.04 8.19 -16.86
C TYR A 103 13.74 7.73 -18.28
N GLU A 104 14.47 6.72 -18.78
CA GLU A 104 14.21 6.11 -20.09
C GLU A 104 12.82 5.46 -20.13
N ASP A 105 12.51 4.60 -19.15
CA ASP A 105 11.21 3.94 -19.05
C ASP A 105 10.06 4.96 -18.90
N ALA A 106 10.25 6.02 -18.09
CA ALA A 106 9.28 7.09 -17.91
C ALA A 106 9.00 7.88 -19.20
N ARG A 107 10.05 8.26 -19.95
CA ARG A 107 9.88 8.92 -21.26
C ARG A 107 9.19 8.02 -22.26
N ARG A 108 9.54 6.73 -22.30
CA ARG A 108 8.91 5.76 -23.19
C ARG A 108 7.42 5.59 -22.90
N LEU A 109 7.03 5.61 -21.62
CA LEU A 109 5.64 5.55 -21.19
C LEU A 109 4.90 6.90 -21.35
N GLY A 110 5.64 8.01 -21.46
CA GLY A 110 5.08 9.37 -21.47
C GLY A 110 4.70 9.89 -20.07
N TYR A 111 5.04 9.15 -19.00
CA TYR A 111 4.80 9.52 -17.62
C TYR A 111 5.73 8.75 -16.65
N PRO A 112 5.95 9.25 -15.43
CA PRO A 112 5.67 10.62 -15.00
C PRO A 112 6.59 11.62 -15.71
N ARG A 113 6.39 12.91 -15.48
CA ARG A 113 7.40 13.91 -15.88
C ARG A 113 8.68 13.64 -15.08
N VAL A 114 9.80 13.48 -15.80
CA VAL A 114 11.15 13.28 -15.26
C VAL A 114 12.09 14.35 -15.80
N PRO A 115 13.21 14.65 -15.12
CA PRO A 115 14.20 15.62 -15.61
C PRO A 115 14.82 15.15 -16.93
N GLY A 116 15.17 16.07 -17.82
CA GLY A 116 15.92 15.77 -19.04
C GLY A 116 16.71 16.94 -19.58
N PRO A 117 17.76 16.72 -20.38
CA PRO A 117 18.37 17.81 -21.12
C PRO A 117 17.32 18.36 -22.09
N SER A 118 16.82 19.56 -21.81
CA SER A 118 16.01 20.33 -22.76
C SER A 118 16.94 20.73 -23.91
N LEU A 119 16.87 20.02 -25.04
CA LEU A 119 17.65 20.33 -26.24
C LEU A 119 16.93 21.43 -27.03
N THR A 120 17.65 22.50 -27.40
CA THR A 120 17.09 23.48 -28.34
C THR A 120 16.99 22.85 -29.74
N ALA A 121 15.85 23.02 -30.40
CA ALA A 121 15.53 22.38 -31.69
C ALA A 121 16.58 22.66 -32.78
N ASP A 122 17.31 23.77 -32.66
CA ASP A 122 18.16 24.30 -33.72
C ASP A 122 19.66 23.99 -33.57
N THR A 123 20.15 23.48 -32.43
CA THR A 123 21.61 23.35 -32.21
C THR A 123 22.12 22.07 -31.53
N LYS A 124 21.25 21.18 -31.03
CA LYS A 124 21.66 20.05 -30.13
C LYS A 124 22.39 20.51 -28.86
N ILE A 125 22.37 21.80 -28.52
CA ILE A 125 22.92 22.35 -27.29
C ILE A 125 21.83 22.30 -26.20
N PRO A 126 22.15 21.80 -25.00
CA PRO A 126 21.21 21.77 -23.89
C PRO A 126 20.95 23.16 -23.32
N GLN A 127 19.78 23.35 -22.71
CA GLN A 127 19.50 24.52 -21.91
C GLN A 127 20.14 24.37 -20.52
N TYR A 128 21.02 25.31 -20.17
CA TYR A 128 21.60 25.43 -18.85
C TYR A 128 20.66 26.21 -17.89
N PRO A 129 20.73 25.97 -16.56
CA PRO A 129 21.67 25.09 -15.88
C PRO A 129 21.33 23.60 -15.98
N LEU A 130 22.38 22.78 -16.13
CA LEU A 130 22.32 21.34 -16.01
C LEU A 130 22.58 20.91 -14.57
N PHE A 131 22.18 19.69 -14.24
CA PHE A 131 22.44 19.03 -12.97
C PHE A 131 23.11 17.68 -13.21
N VAL A 132 24.23 17.44 -12.53
CA VAL A 132 25.07 16.24 -12.66
C VAL A 132 25.13 15.49 -11.33
N LYS A 133 24.78 14.20 -11.34
CA LYS A 133 24.81 13.33 -10.16
C LYS A 133 25.11 11.86 -10.54
N PRO A 134 25.52 11.01 -9.58
CA PRO A 134 25.68 9.58 -9.85
C PRO A 134 24.36 8.87 -10.21
N ALA A 135 24.45 7.90 -11.12
CA ALA A 135 23.30 7.11 -11.59
C ALA A 135 22.86 6.03 -10.58
N SER A 136 23.80 5.44 -9.85
CA SER A 136 23.59 4.46 -8.79
C SER A 136 24.23 4.98 -7.49
N SER A 137 23.44 5.71 -6.69
CA SER A 137 23.82 6.27 -5.38
C SER A 137 22.57 6.75 -4.65
N CYS A 138 22.63 6.86 -3.32
CA CYS A 138 21.53 7.26 -2.44
C CYS A 138 21.93 8.44 -1.55
N GLY A 139 20.95 9.04 -0.85
CA GLY A 139 21.20 10.01 0.22
C GLY A 139 21.89 11.32 -0.21
N SER A 140 21.80 11.72 -1.48
CA SER A 140 22.54 12.86 -2.04
C SER A 140 24.07 12.74 -1.93
N MET A 141 24.63 11.53 -1.78
CA MET A 141 26.09 11.34 -1.83
C MET A 141 26.66 11.89 -3.14
N PHE A 142 27.80 12.57 -3.04
CA PHE A 142 28.52 13.24 -4.13
C PHE A 142 27.77 14.40 -4.80
N ILE A 143 26.59 14.80 -4.31
CA ILE A 143 25.91 16.02 -4.74
C ILE A 143 26.50 17.22 -4.00
N SER A 144 27.05 18.17 -4.74
CA SER A 144 27.68 19.39 -4.20
C SER A 144 27.22 20.63 -4.99
N PRO A 145 27.60 21.85 -4.60
CA PRO A 145 27.32 23.04 -5.41
C PRO A 145 27.80 22.94 -6.86
N LYS A 146 28.85 22.12 -7.13
CA LYS A 146 29.37 21.85 -8.48
C LYS A 146 28.42 21.01 -9.33
N SER A 147 27.48 20.29 -8.73
CA SER A 147 26.48 19.48 -9.46
C SER A 147 25.57 20.36 -10.31
N ARG A 148 25.38 21.63 -9.99
CA ARG A 148 24.61 22.58 -10.81
C ARG A 148 25.55 23.35 -11.73
N CYS A 149 25.65 22.90 -12.98
CA CYS A 149 26.49 23.50 -14.01
C CYS A 149 25.71 24.55 -14.78
N ARG A 150 26.22 25.78 -14.91
CA ARG A 150 25.58 26.90 -15.63
C ARG A 150 26.03 27.06 -17.07
N ASN A 151 27.10 26.36 -17.45
CA ASN A 151 27.72 26.40 -18.76
C ASN A 151 28.52 25.11 -19.00
N ARG A 152 29.11 25.00 -20.19
CA ARG A 152 29.89 23.84 -20.63
C ARG A 152 31.16 23.63 -19.81
N GLU A 153 31.82 24.71 -19.41
CA GLU A 153 33.03 24.68 -18.60
C GLU A 153 32.75 24.06 -17.23
N GLU A 154 31.69 24.53 -16.54
CA GLU A 154 31.23 23.97 -15.26
C GLU A 154 30.79 22.50 -15.38
N LEU A 155 30.24 22.09 -16.54
CA LEU A 155 29.93 20.69 -16.80
C LEU A 155 31.21 19.84 -16.84
N VAL A 156 32.23 20.26 -17.57
CA VAL A 156 33.52 19.55 -17.66
C VAL A 156 34.20 19.48 -16.29
N GLU A 157 34.19 20.58 -15.52
CA GLU A 157 34.74 20.61 -14.17
C GLU A 157 34.00 19.67 -13.20
N CYS A 158 32.66 19.64 -13.28
CA CYS A 158 31.86 18.74 -12.46
C CYS A 158 32.14 17.27 -12.79
N LEU A 159 32.23 16.93 -14.09
CA LEU A 159 32.56 15.57 -14.52
C LEU A 159 33.96 15.14 -14.03
N ALA A 160 34.96 16.02 -14.14
CA ALA A 160 36.32 15.73 -13.63
C ALA A 160 36.34 15.57 -12.10
N TYR A 161 35.53 16.35 -11.38
CA TYR A 161 35.36 16.19 -9.94
C TYR A 161 34.75 14.82 -9.60
N LEU A 162 33.61 14.47 -10.19
CA LEU A 162 32.95 13.19 -9.94
C LEU A 162 33.77 11.99 -10.40
N ASP A 163 34.58 12.13 -11.46
CA ASP A 163 35.49 11.08 -11.90
C ASP A 163 36.46 10.66 -10.80
N LYS A 164 37.01 11.63 -10.08
CA LYS A 164 37.88 11.42 -8.93
C LYS A 164 37.14 10.84 -7.73
N GLU A 165 35.97 11.40 -7.39
CA GLU A 165 35.22 10.95 -6.20
C GLU A 165 34.67 9.52 -6.36
N LEU A 166 34.32 9.12 -7.59
CA LEU A 166 33.76 7.80 -7.87
C LEU A 166 34.82 6.73 -8.18
N ASP A 167 36.11 7.07 -8.25
CA ASP A 167 37.19 6.15 -8.66
C ASP A 167 37.22 4.88 -7.78
N ALA A 168 37.14 5.04 -6.45
CA ALA A 168 37.13 3.91 -5.52
C ALA A 168 35.92 3.00 -5.73
N GLY A 169 34.72 3.57 -5.87
CA GLY A 169 33.50 2.80 -6.12
C GLY A 169 33.52 2.10 -7.48
N ARG A 170 34.10 2.73 -8.51
CA ARG A 170 34.28 2.10 -9.83
C ARG A 170 35.26 0.93 -9.78
N ALA A 171 36.35 1.05 -9.02
CA ALA A 171 37.27 -0.05 -8.78
C ALA A 171 36.57 -1.22 -8.08
N GLU A 172 35.74 -0.94 -7.08
CA GLU A 172 34.93 -1.94 -6.38
C GLU A 172 33.91 -2.62 -7.32
N ALA A 173 33.18 -1.84 -8.11
CA ALA A 173 32.23 -2.37 -9.08
C ALA A 173 32.90 -3.24 -10.16
N ALA A 174 34.14 -2.92 -10.54
CA ALA A 174 34.92 -3.70 -11.51
C ALA A 174 35.22 -5.13 -11.02
N LEU A 175 35.33 -5.35 -9.70
CA LEU A 175 35.50 -6.69 -9.12
C LEU A 175 34.26 -7.58 -9.31
N SER A 176 33.07 -6.96 -9.40
CA SER A 176 31.79 -7.66 -9.53
C SER A 176 31.35 -7.90 -10.98
N ARG A 177 31.96 -7.22 -11.97
CA ARG A 177 31.53 -7.33 -13.39
C ARG A 177 32.07 -8.60 -14.06
N LYS A 178 31.15 -9.46 -14.51
CA LYS A 178 31.40 -10.32 -15.69
C LYS A 178 31.13 -9.47 -16.93
N THR A 179 32.13 -9.37 -17.81
CA THR A 179 32.14 -8.56 -19.04
C THR A 179 30.77 -8.48 -19.73
N GLY A 180 30.23 -7.28 -19.88
CA GLY A 180 28.97 -6.97 -20.57
C GLY A 180 29.14 -5.78 -21.52
N ALA A 181 28.30 -5.74 -22.55
CA ALA A 181 28.43 -4.92 -23.76
C ALA A 181 28.70 -3.42 -23.52
N THR A 182 29.51 -2.84 -24.41
CA THR A 182 29.79 -1.40 -24.49
C THR A 182 28.53 -0.65 -24.93
N VAL A 183 27.90 0.07 -24.00
CA VAL A 183 26.85 1.04 -24.33
C VAL A 183 27.51 2.25 -25.01
N PRO A 184 27.02 2.73 -26.17
CA PRO A 184 27.57 3.92 -26.79
C PRO A 184 27.43 5.13 -25.84
N PRO A 185 28.46 5.98 -25.73
CA PRO A 185 28.43 7.08 -24.77
C PRO A 185 27.38 8.11 -25.15
N THR A 186 26.61 8.56 -24.16
CA THR A 186 25.75 9.74 -24.31
C THR A 186 26.64 10.96 -24.50
N ILE A 187 26.38 11.76 -25.54
CA ILE A 187 27.12 13.01 -25.80
C ILE A 187 26.21 14.19 -25.53
N ILE A 188 26.64 15.10 -24.65
CA ILE A 188 25.93 16.35 -24.32
C ILE A 188 26.90 17.51 -24.52
N ASP A 189 26.52 18.47 -25.37
CA ASP A 189 27.35 19.64 -25.71
C ASP A 189 28.80 19.29 -26.13
N GLY A 190 28.92 18.20 -26.92
CA GLY A 190 30.20 17.66 -27.38
C GLY A 190 31.05 16.96 -26.31
N VAL A 191 30.51 16.75 -25.11
CA VAL A 191 31.17 16.06 -23.99
C VAL A 191 30.60 14.64 -23.86
N SER A 192 31.48 13.64 -23.77
CA SER A 192 31.10 12.25 -23.50
C SER A 192 30.73 12.09 -22.03
N ILE A 193 29.54 11.58 -21.76
CA ILE A 193 29.02 11.37 -20.40
C ILE A 193 29.21 9.91 -20.00
N PRO A 194 29.92 9.64 -18.88
CA PRO A 194 30.02 8.30 -18.30
C PRO A 194 28.63 7.70 -17.99
N THR A 195 28.47 6.40 -18.19
CA THR A 195 27.18 5.71 -18.03
C THR A 195 26.70 5.63 -16.58
N ASP A 196 27.62 5.75 -15.62
CA ASP A 196 27.37 5.78 -14.18
C ASP A 196 27.03 7.19 -13.67
N LEU A 197 26.89 8.17 -14.57
CA LEU A 197 26.45 9.52 -14.28
C LEU A 197 25.12 9.85 -14.96
N VAL A 198 24.39 10.77 -14.34
CA VAL A 198 23.18 11.39 -14.86
C VAL A 198 23.51 12.85 -15.15
N VAL A 199 23.18 13.31 -16.35
CA VAL A 199 23.19 14.72 -16.71
C VAL A 199 21.80 15.10 -17.19
N GLN A 200 21.17 16.03 -16.48
CA GLN A 200 19.76 16.40 -16.66
C GLN A 200 19.58 17.92 -16.55
N GLU A 201 18.42 18.45 -16.90
CA GLU A 201 18.08 19.84 -16.52
C GLU A 201 18.03 19.98 -14.99
N TYR A 202 18.44 21.13 -14.48
CA TYR A 202 18.18 21.50 -13.09
C TYR A 202 16.71 21.91 -12.93
N ILE A 203 16.01 21.22 -12.04
CA ILE A 203 14.64 21.56 -11.66
C ILE A 203 14.69 22.48 -10.43
N SER A 204 14.32 23.74 -10.62
CA SER A 204 14.00 24.65 -9.53
C SER A 204 12.64 24.26 -8.93
N GLY A 205 12.55 24.15 -7.62
CA GLY A 205 11.32 23.77 -6.96
C GLY A 205 11.50 23.22 -5.55
N TRP A 206 10.39 23.11 -4.85
CA TRP A 206 10.32 22.58 -3.50
C TRP A 206 10.30 21.05 -3.49
N ASP A 207 11.10 20.44 -2.61
CA ASP A 207 11.21 19.00 -2.46
C ASP A 207 10.04 18.40 -1.68
N HIS A 208 9.50 17.33 -2.24
CA HIS A 208 8.46 16.50 -1.66
C HIS A 208 8.89 15.03 -1.77
N SER A 209 8.39 14.21 -0.87
CA SER A 209 8.54 12.75 -0.92
C SER A 209 7.14 12.12 -0.85
N VAL A 210 6.95 10.99 -1.52
CA VAL A 210 5.72 10.21 -1.39
C VAL A 210 6.08 8.75 -1.20
N VAL A 211 5.78 8.22 -0.02
CA VAL A 211 5.88 6.78 0.26
C VAL A 211 4.80 6.04 -0.52
N VAL A 212 5.18 4.93 -1.15
CA VAL A 212 4.28 4.01 -1.86
C VAL A 212 4.44 2.62 -1.24
N ILE A 213 3.32 2.04 -0.81
CA ILE A 213 3.25 0.69 -0.23
C ILE A 213 2.47 -0.21 -1.18
N GLU A 214 2.97 -1.41 -1.45
CA GLU A 214 2.21 -2.42 -2.19
C GLU A 214 1.28 -3.18 -1.21
N VAL A 215 -0.03 -3.00 -1.38
CA VAL A 215 -1.08 -3.68 -0.62
C VAL A 215 -1.67 -4.77 -1.52
N GLY A 216 -1.30 -6.02 -1.28
CA GLY A 216 -1.45 -7.11 -2.24
C GLY A 216 -0.51 -6.91 -3.42
N ASP A 217 -1.09 -6.58 -4.57
CA ASP A 217 -0.42 -6.17 -5.81
C ASP A 217 -0.73 -4.71 -6.19
N CYS A 218 -1.48 -4.00 -5.34
CA CYS A 218 -1.92 -2.63 -5.60
C CYS A 218 -0.96 -1.63 -4.96
N PRO A 219 -0.26 -0.77 -5.74
CA PRO A 219 0.54 0.29 -5.16
C PRO A 219 -0.36 1.39 -4.60
N VAL A 220 -0.15 1.75 -3.34
CA VAL A 220 -0.88 2.79 -2.62
C VAL A 220 0.10 3.87 -2.20
N ALA A 221 -0.07 5.06 -2.77
CA ALA A 221 0.65 6.26 -2.35
C ALA A 221 0.07 6.78 -1.03
N LEU A 222 0.94 7.04 -0.07
CA LEU A 222 0.59 7.62 1.23
C LEU A 222 0.43 9.13 1.13
N ASN A 223 0.26 9.80 2.27
CA ASN A 223 0.22 11.26 2.34
C ASN A 223 1.54 11.83 1.82
N PRO A 224 1.53 12.77 0.85
CA PRO A 224 2.75 13.44 0.42
C PRO A 224 3.41 14.19 1.58
N GLU A 225 4.73 14.14 1.59
CA GLU A 225 5.61 14.85 2.51
C GLU A 225 6.20 16.08 1.82
N ARG A 226 6.42 17.14 2.58
CA ARG A 226 7.12 18.36 2.17
C ARG A 226 8.36 18.55 3.05
N TYR A 227 9.50 18.77 2.41
CA TYR A 227 10.75 19.04 3.11
C TYR A 227 10.69 20.40 3.82
N VAL A 228 11.16 20.40 5.06
CA VAL A 228 11.51 21.59 5.85
C VAL A 228 13.02 21.68 5.86
N TYR A 229 13.54 22.86 5.54
CA TYR A 229 14.97 23.07 5.34
C TYR A 229 15.59 23.92 6.46
N PRO A 230 16.93 23.85 6.64
CA PRO A 230 17.63 24.66 7.63
C PRO A 230 17.55 26.16 7.34
N GLN A 231 17.81 26.97 8.36
CA GLN A 231 17.84 28.42 8.20
C GLN A 231 18.82 28.85 7.09
N GLY A 232 18.33 29.69 6.18
CA GLY A 232 19.13 30.24 5.06
C GLY A 232 19.02 29.45 3.75
N PHE A 233 18.46 28.24 3.77
CA PHE A 233 18.12 27.50 2.55
C PHE A 233 16.98 28.19 1.79
N LYS A 234 17.11 28.28 0.47
CA LYS A 234 16.13 28.91 -0.42
C LYS A 234 15.48 27.86 -1.34
N PRO A 235 14.24 27.41 -1.07
CA PRO A 235 13.58 26.28 -1.75
C PRO A 235 13.56 26.31 -3.29
N TYR A 236 13.58 27.49 -3.92
CA TYR A 236 13.53 27.63 -5.37
C TYR A 236 14.90 27.91 -6.01
N GLU A 237 15.93 28.16 -5.21
CA GLU A 237 17.29 28.46 -5.69
C GLU A 237 18.27 27.35 -5.35
N ASP A 238 18.12 26.72 -4.18
CA ASP A 238 19.02 25.72 -3.64
C ASP A 238 18.54 24.29 -3.94
N PHE A 239 19.31 23.30 -3.48
CA PHE A 239 18.99 21.89 -3.64
C PHE A 239 19.63 21.05 -2.53
N LEU A 240 19.09 19.85 -2.30
CA LEU A 240 19.52 18.94 -1.24
C LEU A 240 20.89 18.31 -1.54
N THR A 241 21.98 18.94 -1.07
CA THR A 241 23.29 18.27 -0.92
C THR A 241 23.24 17.27 0.24
N PHE A 242 24.28 16.45 0.39
CA PHE A 242 24.39 15.52 1.52
C PHE A 242 24.27 16.25 2.87
N GLU A 243 25.02 17.34 3.03
CA GLU A 243 25.06 18.11 4.29
C GLU A 243 23.72 18.75 4.62
N ILE A 244 22.99 19.26 3.61
CA ILE A 244 21.65 19.80 3.82
C ILE A 244 20.67 18.68 4.14
N LYS A 245 20.72 17.56 3.42
CA LYS A 245 19.79 16.43 3.63
C LYS A 245 19.90 15.87 5.05
N PHE A 246 21.09 15.81 5.61
CA PHE A 246 21.34 15.28 6.95
C PHE A 246 21.61 16.34 8.01
N HIS A 247 21.28 17.61 7.74
CA HIS A 247 21.31 18.67 8.74
C HIS A 247 20.24 18.43 9.82
N ASP A 248 20.55 18.72 11.08
CA ASP A 248 19.63 18.47 12.22
C ASP A 248 18.29 19.22 12.14
N GLU A 249 18.26 20.35 11.45
CA GLU A 249 17.03 21.13 11.18
C GLU A 249 16.21 20.60 10.00
N THR A 250 16.80 19.77 9.14
CA THR A 250 16.10 19.21 7.97
C THR A 250 15.15 18.13 8.43
N SER A 251 13.89 18.25 8.02
CA SER A 251 12.83 17.31 8.38
C SER A 251 11.75 17.26 7.30
N VAL A 252 10.73 16.44 7.52
CA VAL A 252 9.55 16.36 6.65
C VAL A 252 8.28 16.68 7.43
N THR A 253 7.31 17.26 6.75
CA THR A 253 5.94 17.48 7.25
C THR A 253 4.94 16.92 6.26
N LEU A 254 3.77 16.50 6.72
CA LEU A 254 2.72 16.01 5.83
C LEU A 254 1.97 17.18 5.17
N LEU A 255 1.70 17.05 3.88
CA LEU A 255 0.85 17.97 3.13
C LEU A 255 -0.60 17.83 3.62
N ASP A 256 -1.22 18.94 4.00
CA ASP A 256 -2.64 18.96 4.39
C ASP A 256 -3.52 18.84 3.14
N TYR A 257 -4.41 17.84 3.15
CA TYR A 257 -5.35 17.61 2.07
C TYR A 257 -6.40 18.72 1.96
N GLU A 258 -6.86 19.29 3.06
CA GLU A 258 -7.90 20.33 3.05
C GLU A 258 -7.36 21.66 2.52
N GLU A 259 -6.08 21.95 2.76
CA GLU A 259 -5.42 23.16 2.26
C GLU A 259 -4.99 23.03 0.80
N GLU A 260 -4.42 21.90 0.40
CA GLU A 260 -3.83 21.71 -0.94
C GLU A 260 -4.30 20.43 -1.67
N PRO A 261 -5.62 20.20 -1.83
CA PRO A 261 -6.16 18.92 -2.32
C PRO A 261 -5.74 18.57 -3.76
N VAL A 262 -5.51 19.59 -4.59
CA VAL A 262 -5.08 19.41 -5.99
C VAL A 262 -3.63 18.94 -6.04
N LEU A 263 -2.73 19.61 -5.30
CA LEU A 263 -1.32 19.22 -5.24
C LEU A 263 -1.17 17.84 -4.60
N PHE A 264 -1.89 17.58 -3.51
CA PHE A 264 -1.91 16.30 -2.82
C PHE A 264 -2.17 15.13 -3.79
N LYS A 265 -3.31 15.20 -4.50
CA LYS A 265 -3.68 14.15 -5.46
C LYS A 265 -2.69 14.04 -6.61
N LYS A 266 -2.15 15.18 -7.06
CA LYS A 266 -1.16 15.20 -8.14
C LYS A 266 0.14 14.50 -7.73
N LEU A 267 0.64 14.74 -6.52
CA LEU A 267 1.84 14.10 -6.01
C LEU A 267 1.65 12.60 -5.84
N GLN A 268 0.51 12.16 -5.28
CA GLN A 268 0.17 10.72 -5.22
C GLN A 268 0.14 10.08 -6.61
N ALA A 269 -0.49 10.75 -7.59
CA ALA A 269 -0.54 10.24 -8.96
C ALA A 269 0.86 10.14 -9.60
N VAL A 270 1.71 11.15 -9.42
CA VAL A 270 3.11 11.14 -9.91
C VAL A 270 3.90 10.01 -9.24
N ALA A 271 3.69 9.75 -7.95
CA ALA A 271 4.36 8.66 -7.24
C ALA A 271 3.97 7.28 -7.78
N ILE A 272 2.67 7.03 -8.03
CA ILE A 272 2.20 5.77 -8.65
C ILE A 272 2.72 5.62 -10.09
N GLN A 273 2.76 6.72 -10.85
CA GLN A 273 3.36 6.71 -12.18
C GLN A 273 4.85 6.36 -12.13
N ALA A 274 5.60 6.97 -11.21
CA ALA A 274 7.02 6.70 -11.01
C ALA A 274 7.29 5.26 -10.57
N TRP A 275 6.48 4.74 -9.64
CA TRP A 275 6.50 3.35 -9.20
C TRP A 275 6.42 2.38 -10.39
N ASN A 276 5.44 2.60 -11.27
CA ASN A 276 5.24 1.76 -12.45
C ASN A 276 6.37 1.91 -13.48
N ALA A 277 6.81 3.15 -13.76
CA ALA A 277 7.89 3.42 -14.69
C ALA A 277 9.24 2.83 -14.20
N ASN A 278 9.50 2.81 -12.89
CA ASN A 278 10.67 2.16 -12.31
C ASN A 278 10.50 0.65 -12.07
N ARG A 279 9.36 0.05 -12.48
CA ARG A 279 9.07 -1.39 -12.36
C ARG A 279 9.19 -1.92 -10.93
N MET A 280 8.62 -1.18 -9.98
CA MET A 280 8.68 -1.47 -8.55
C MET A 280 7.73 -2.59 -8.10
N ALA A 281 6.91 -3.15 -8.98
CA ALA A 281 6.01 -4.25 -8.64
C ALA A 281 6.79 -5.41 -8.00
N GLY A 282 6.37 -5.85 -6.81
CA GLY A 282 7.06 -6.89 -6.05
C GLY A 282 7.99 -6.38 -4.94
N GLN A 283 8.39 -5.11 -4.96
CA GLN A 283 9.37 -4.49 -4.05
C GLN A 283 8.85 -4.27 -2.62
N SER A 284 7.55 -4.44 -2.39
CA SER A 284 6.85 -4.22 -1.12
C SER A 284 6.61 -2.74 -0.78
N TRP A 285 7.63 -1.89 -0.86
CA TRP A 285 7.48 -0.45 -0.64
C TRP A 285 8.58 0.36 -1.34
N GLY A 286 8.47 1.69 -1.30
CA GLY A 286 9.45 2.63 -1.82
C GLY A 286 9.01 4.06 -1.51
N ASN A 287 9.86 5.06 -1.76
CA ASN A 287 9.41 6.44 -1.87
C ASN A 287 9.82 7.05 -3.20
N VAL A 288 9.11 8.10 -3.60
CA VAL A 288 9.39 8.87 -4.81
C VAL A 288 9.70 10.29 -4.39
N ASP A 289 10.91 10.74 -4.71
CA ASP A 289 11.32 12.13 -4.50
C ASP A 289 10.80 12.95 -5.67
N ILE A 290 10.04 13.99 -5.37
CA ILE A 290 9.35 14.84 -6.35
C ILE A 290 9.72 16.28 -6.08
N ARG A 291 10.06 17.03 -7.13
CA ARG A 291 10.26 18.47 -7.04
C ARG A 291 9.12 19.22 -7.70
N VAL A 292 8.55 20.16 -6.95
CA VAL A 292 7.40 20.98 -7.37
C VAL A 292 7.90 22.37 -7.77
N PRO A 293 7.83 22.76 -9.05
CA PRO A 293 8.21 24.10 -9.49
C PRO A 293 7.40 25.22 -8.80
N PRO A 294 7.85 26.48 -8.86
CA PRO A 294 7.05 27.60 -8.37
C PRO A 294 5.62 27.59 -8.95
N PRO A 295 4.60 28.03 -8.20
CA PRO A 295 3.22 28.07 -8.69
C PRO A 295 3.12 28.71 -10.08
N GLY A 296 2.44 28.01 -11.01
CA GLY A 296 2.28 28.46 -12.40
C GLY A 296 3.47 28.21 -13.34
N HIS A 297 4.57 27.61 -12.87
CA HIS A 297 5.80 27.41 -13.66
C HIS A 297 6.04 25.96 -14.13
N GLY A 298 5.02 25.10 -14.03
CA GLY A 298 5.04 23.75 -14.58
C GLY A 298 4.50 22.69 -13.62
N GLU A 299 4.57 21.44 -14.08
CA GLU A 299 4.09 20.28 -13.34
C GLU A 299 5.17 19.68 -12.43
N PRO A 300 4.77 19.00 -11.32
CA PRO A 300 5.69 18.24 -10.48
C PRO A 300 6.56 17.25 -11.26
N VAL A 301 7.82 17.11 -10.87
CA VAL A 301 8.83 16.28 -11.55
C VAL A 301 9.33 15.19 -10.62
N ALA A 302 9.18 13.92 -11.00
CA ALA A 302 9.74 12.80 -10.26
C ALA A 302 11.26 12.78 -10.47
N LEU A 303 12.01 13.06 -9.40
CA LEU A 303 13.47 13.12 -9.43
C LEU A 303 14.10 11.74 -9.31
N GLU A 304 13.55 10.87 -8.46
CA GLU A 304 14.03 9.50 -8.29
C GLU A 304 13.01 8.63 -7.58
N VAL A 305 13.20 7.32 -7.69
CA VAL A 305 12.46 6.30 -6.95
C VAL A 305 13.47 5.60 -6.06
N ASN A 306 13.27 5.69 -4.76
CA ASN A 306 14.13 5.03 -3.77
C ASN A 306 13.43 3.75 -3.28
N PRO A 307 14.01 2.57 -3.52
CA PRO A 307 13.43 1.31 -3.07
C PRO A 307 13.61 1.06 -1.57
N MET A 308 14.41 1.88 -0.87
CA MET A 308 14.65 1.78 0.57
C MET A 308 14.38 3.12 1.28
N PRO A 309 13.11 3.54 1.41
CA PRO A 309 12.76 4.68 2.25
C PRO A 309 13.21 4.44 3.70
N ALA A 310 13.39 5.52 4.46
CA ALA A 310 13.73 5.48 5.86
C ALA A 310 12.46 5.21 6.70
N VAL A 311 11.95 3.99 6.55
CA VAL A 311 10.84 3.40 7.33
C VAL A 311 11.38 2.37 8.31
N PHE A 312 10.67 2.18 9.42
CA PHE A 312 11.06 1.38 10.57
C PHE A 312 12.32 1.91 11.27
N LEU A 313 12.56 3.22 11.26
CA LEU A 313 13.69 3.79 12.00
C LEU A 313 13.42 3.78 13.52
N PRO A 314 14.45 3.60 14.36
CA PRO A 314 14.29 3.68 15.79
C PRO A 314 13.98 5.14 16.23
N PRO A 315 13.00 5.35 17.14
CA PRO A 315 12.75 6.66 17.72
C PRO A 315 14.01 7.27 18.37
N PRO A 316 14.19 8.60 18.38
CA PRO A 316 13.26 9.62 17.88
C PRO A 316 13.45 9.97 16.40
N LYS A 317 14.26 9.21 15.64
CA LYS A 317 14.49 9.50 14.22
C LYS A 317 13.24 9.10 13.44
N GLU A 318 12.56 10.07 12.85
CA GLU A 318 11.39 9.84 12.01
C GLU A 318 11.55 10.61 10.69
N TRP A 319 11.52 9.87 9.58
CA TRP A 319 11.47 10.42 8.22
C TRP A 319 10.18 9.94 7.55
N GLU A 320 10.26 9.00 6.62
CA GLU A 320 9.10 8.37 5.97
C GLU A 320 8.20 7.59 6.95
N ASP A 321 8.71 7.28 8.15
CA ASP A 321 7.92 6.80 9.28
C ASP A 321 6.74 7.71 9.64
N LEU A 322 6.85 9.02 9.41
CA LEU A 322 5.79 9.98 9.67
C LEU A 322 4.56 9.71 8.79
N ALA A 323 4.75 9.52 7.48
CA ALA A 323 3.66 9.18 6.57
C ALA A 323 3.03 7.83 6.92
N VAL A 324 3.82 6.82 7.29
CA VAL A 324 3.27 5.52 7.73
C VAL A 324 2.42 5.71 8.99
N ARG A 325 2.98 6.34 10.03
CA ARG A 325 2.33 6.50 11.33
C ARG A 325 1.01 7.27 11.25
N LEU A 326 0.95 8.31 10.44
CA LEU A 326 -0.19 9.23 10.38
C LEU A 326 -1.17 8.95 9.23
N SER A 327 -0.76 8.24 8.17
CA SER A 327 -1.62 8.07 6.98
C SER A 327 -1.85 6.62 6.56
N PHE A 328 -1.07 5.66 7.05
CA PHE A 328 -1.37 4.24 6.84
C PHE A 328 -2.35 3.76 7.92
N PRO A 329 -3.55 3.24 7.58
CA PRO A 329 -4.50 2.75 8.59
C PRO A 329 -3.86 1.73 9.53
N GLY A 330 -3.86 1.99 10.84
CA GLY A 330 -3.23 1.13 11.85
C GLY A 330 -1.70 1.23 11.94
N GLY A 331 -1.08 2.20 11.24
CA GLY A 331 0.34 2.54 11.35
C GLY A 331 1.30 1.39 11.03
N HIS A 332 2.49 1.42 11.64
CA HIS A 332 3.53 0.40 11.44
C HIS A 332 3.13 -1.04 11.80
N PRO A 333 2.40 -1.31 12.91
CA PRO A 333 1.93 -2.67 13.18
C PRO A 333 1.10 -3.23 12.02
N ALA A 334 0.20 -2.41 11.47
CA ALA A 334 -0.62 -2.80 10.34
C ALA A 334 0.18 -2.90 9.04
N LEU A 335 1.19 -2.05 8.85
CA LEU A 335 2.10 -2.12 7.72
C LEU A 335 2.83 -3.47 7.69
N ILE A 336 3.45 -3.90 8.79
CA ILE A 336 4.15 -5.19 8.90
C ILE A 336 3.24 -6.34 8.47
N ASN A 337 2.04 -6.42 9.05
CA ASN A 337 1.05 -7.43 8.71
C ASN A 337 0.63 -7.37 7.23
N THR A 338 0.41 -6.16 6.71
CA THR A 338 0.03 -5.96 5.31
C THR A 338 1.09 -6.46 4.35
N LEU A 339 2.36 -6.20 4.63
CA LEU A 339 3.48 -6.61 3.78
C LEU A 339 3.64 -8.13 3.77
N ILE A 340 3.51 -8.77 4.94
CA ILE A 340 3.53 -10.22 5.07
C ILE A 340 2.36 -10.83 4.28
N ALA A 341 1.13 -10.34 4.50
CA ALA A 341 -0.07 -10.81 3.81
C ALA A 341 0.04 -10.65 2.29
N SER A 342 0.58 -9.51 1.83
CA SER A 342 0.77 -9.23 0.40
C SER A 342 1.72 -10.24 -0.24
N GLN A 343 2.82 -10.59 0.44
CA GLN A 343 3.75 -11.60 -0.05
C GLN A 343 3.15 -13.01 -0.02
N MET A 344 2.40 -13.36 1.03
CA MET A 344 1.70 -14.65 1.10
C MET A 344 0.64 -14.80 -0.01
N LEU A 345 -0.05 -13.71 -0.33
CA LEU A 345 -1.00 -13.64 -1.44
C LEU A 345 -0.28 -13.85 -2.78
N ARG A 346 0.84 -13.17 -3.01
CA ARG A 346 1.65 -13.33 -4.24
C ARG A 346 2.15 -14.76 -4.44
N ARG A 347 2.54 -15.42 -3.35
CA ARG A 347 2.95 -16.83 -3.33
C ARG A 347 1.77 -17.81 -3.43
N ARG A 348 0.54 -17.31 -3.46
CA ARG A 348 -0.69 -18.10 -3.47
C ARG A 348 -0.77 -19.10 -2.31
N ALA A 349 -0.20 -18.73 -1.16
CA ALA A 349 -0.02 -19.63 -0.02
C ALA A 349 -1.35 -20.24 0.50
N ARG A 350 -2.46 -19.52 0.31
CA ARG A 350 -3.81 -19.89 0.76
C ARG A 350 -4.74 -20.36 -0.36
N GLU A 351 -4.29 -20.45 -1.61
CA GLU A 351 -5.13 -20.87 -2.75
C GLU A 351 -5.73 -22.28 -2.55
N PRO A 352 -4.97 -23.31 -2.12
CA PRO A 352 -5.53 -24.64 -1.87
C PRO A 352 -6.61 -24.65 -0.78
N THR A 353 -6.35 -23.96 0.35
CA THR A 353 -7.31 -23.85 1.46
C THR A 353 -8.58 -23.12 1.02
N SER A 354 -8.43 -22.00 0.32
CA SER A 354 -9.57 -21.20 -0.16
C SER A 354 -10.47 -22.00 -1.09
N LYS A 355 -9.88 -22.86 -1.96
CA LYS A 355 -10.65 -23.74 -2.83
C LYS A 355 -11.49 -24.74 -2.04
N ILE A 356 -10.90 -25.41 -1.04
CA ILE A 356 -11.62 -26.38 -0.20
C ILE A 356 -12.75 -25.69 0.56
N VAL A 357 -12.51 -24.51 1.14
CA VAL A 357 -13.54 -23.75 1.85
C VAL A 357 -14.66 -23.33 0.91
N GLY A 358 -14.33 -22.86 -0.30
CA GLY A 358 -15.31 -22.53 -1.35
C GLY A 358 -16.19 -23.73 -1.70
N GLU A 359 -15.60 -24.91 -1.89
CA GLU A 359 -16.34 -26.15 -2.20
C GLU A 359 -17.29 -26.57 -1.04
N VAL A 360 -16.90 -26.37 0.22
CA VAL A 360 -17.81 -26.61 1.35
C VAL A 360 -19.04 -25.71 1.26
N TYR A 361 -18.84 -24.41 1.05
CA TYR A 361 -19.95 -23.46 0.96
C TYR A 361 -20.77 -23.61 -0.33
N ASP A 362 -20.18 -24.09 -1.43
CA ASP A 362 -20.94 -24.48 -2.63
C ASP A 362 -22.00 -25.53 -2.29
N ASN A 363 -21.61 -26.55 -1.52
CA ASN A 363 -22.51 -27.63 -1.09
C ASN A 363 -23.57 -27.16 -0.07
N LEU A 364 -23.29 -26.10 0.69
CA LEU A 364 -24.23 -25.53 1.66
C LEU A 364 -25.18 -24.50 1.05
N SER A 365 -24.87 -23.95 -0.12
CA SER A 365 -25.55 -22.79 -0.74
C SER A 365 -27.07 -22.86 -0.74
N SER A 366 -27.63 -24.01 -1.16
CA SER A 366 -29.10 -24.20 -1.23
C SER A 366 -29.82 -24.23 0.11
N LYS A 367 -29.11 -24.49 1.21
CA LYS A 367 -29.66 -24.61 2.58
C LYS A 367 -29.14 -23.53 3.52
N TYR A 368 -28.30 -22.62 3.01
CA TYR A 368 -27.57 -21.67 3.86
C TYR A 368 -28.51 -20.75 4.64
N ASP A 369 -29.53 -20.20 3.98
CA ASP A 369 -30.53 -19.36 4.63
C ASP A 369 -31.21 -20.10 5.80
N GLU A 370 -31.61 -21.36 5.61
CA GLU A 370 -32.23 -22.18 6.66
C GLU A 370 -31.26 -22.44 7.83
N ILE A 371 -29.98 -22.70 7.53
CA ILE A 371 -28.93 -22.90 8.53
C ILE A 371 -28.72 -21.62 9.34
N VAL A 372 -28.57 -20.47 8.67
CA VAL A 372 -28.41 -19.18 9.37
C VAL A 372 -29.63 -18.86 10.23
N HIS A 373 -30.84 -19.08 9.71
CA HIS A 373 -32.07 -18.84 10.47
C HIS A 373 -32.21 -19.75 11.69
N SER A 374 -31.85 -21.03 11.57
CA SER A 374 -31.93 -22.01 12.67
C SER A 374 -30.79 -21.89 13.69
N ALA A 375 -29.58 -21.53 13.25
CA ALA A 375 -28.41 -21.41 14.12
C ALA A 375 -28.36 -20.06 14.87
N ALA A 376 -28.91 -18.98 14.30
CA ALA A 376 -28.76 -17.62 14.83
C ALA A 376 -30.02 -17.05 15.54
N ASN A 377 -31.14 -17.78 15.61
CA ASN A 377 -32.41 -17.32 16.21
C ASN A 377 -32.73 -15.82 15.91
N SER A 378 -32.50 -15.38 14.67
CA SER A 378 -32.75 -14.03 14.11
C SER A 378 -31.79 -12.86 14.45
N GLN A 379 -30.68 -13.05 15.18
CA GLN A 379 -29.88 -11.90 15.67
C GLN A 379 -29.07 -11.10 14.60
N TYR A 380 -28.80 -11.68 13.43
CA TYR A 380 -28.17 -10.96 12.30
C TYR A 380 -29.02 -9.79 11.79
N GLY A 381 -30.35 -9.86 11.94
CA GLY A 381 -31.25 -8.77 11.57
C GLY A 381 -30.90 -7.47 12.28
N GLY A 382 -30.52 -7.53 13.57
CA GLY A 382 -30.14 -6.33 14.34
C GLY A 382 -28.89 -5.64 13.80
N PHE A 383 -27.86 -6.40 13.40
CA PHE A 383 -26.65 -5.82 12.82
C PHE A 383 -26.88 -5.23 11.42
N PHE A 384 -27.65 -5.92 10.57
CA PHE A 384 -28.05 -5.36 9.28
C PHE A 384 -28.83 -4.07 9.47
N ASP A 385 -29.74 -4.03 10.43
CA ASP A 385 -30.54 -2.84 10.73
C ASP A 385 -29.68 -1.65 11.12
N MET A 386 -28.68 -1.87 11.97
CA MET A 386 -27.73 -0.83 12.38
C MET A 386 -26.89 -0.32 11.21
N ALA A 387 -26.37 -1.23 10.36
CA ALA A 387 -25.61 -0.85 9.17
C ALA A 387 -26.49 -0.13 8.12
N ILE A 388 -27.69 -0.65 7.84
CA ILE A 388 -28.67 -0.07 6.91
C ILE A 388 -29.10 1.32 7.36
N ALA A 389 -29.35 1.53 8.65
CA ALA A 389 -29.72 2.84 9.18
C ALA A 389 -28.65 3.92 8.93
N ARG A 390 -27.38 3.53 8.83
CA ARG A 390 -26.27 4.43 8.48
C ARG A 390 -26.21 4.67 6.97
N ILE A 391 -26.22 3.61 6.18
CA ILE A 391 -26.15 3.65 4.71
C ILE A 391 -27.32 4.45 4.12
N GLY A 392 -28.54 4.18 4.61
CA GLY A 392 -29.78 4.81 4.16
C GLY A 392 -29.81 6.33 4.28
N LYS A 393 -28.95 6.93 5.11
CA LYS A 393 -28.81 8.40 5.21
C LYS A 393 -28.19 9.03 3.97
N SER A 394 -27.36 8.30 3.22
CA SER A 394 -26.55 8.89 2.14
C SER A 394 -26.67 8.20 0.78
N GLY A 395 -27.09 6.92 0.75
CA GLY A 395 -27.14 6.09 -0.46
C GLY A 395 -25.79 5.94 -1.16
N GLY A 396 -25.79 5.32 -2.34
CA GLY A 396 -24.61 5.21 -3.21
C GLY A 396 -24.11 3.78 -3.39
N THR A 397 -22.81 3.61 -3.64
CA THR A 397 -22.23 2.29 -3.93
C THR A 397 -21.84 1.56 -2.64
N ILE A 398 -22.16 0.26 -2.58
CA ILE A 398 -21.87 -0.60 -1.42
C ILE A 398 -21.04 -1.79 -1.86
N LEU A 399 -19.96 -2.07 -1.14
CA LEU A 399 -19.26 -3.34 -1.21
C LEU A 399 -19.67 -4.22 -0.04
N ASP A 400 -20.19 -5.40 -0.33
CA ASP A 400 -20.54 -6.43 0.65
C ASP A 400 -19.51 -7.57 0.58
N VAL A 401 -18.60 -7.60 1.56
CA VAL A 401 -17.48 -8.55 1.62
C VAL A 401 -17.91 -9.81 2.38
N GLY A 402 -17.93 -10.94 1.67
CA GLY A 402 -18.52 -12.19 2.16
C GLY A 402 -20.04 -12.17 2.02
N SER A 403 -20.53 -11.83 0.83
CA SER A 403 -21.97 -11.59 0.62
C SER A 403 -22.85 -12.83 0.86
N GLY A 404 -22.27 -14.04 0.86
CA GLY A 404 -22.99 -15.29 1.08
C GLY A 404 -24.09 -15.46 0.04
N THR A 405 -25.30 -15.82 0.48
CA THR A 405 -26.48 -15.88 -0.39
C THR A 405 -27.12 -14.52 -0.64
N GLY A 406 -26.58 -13.41 -0.14
CA GLY A 406 -27.11 -12.05 -0.33
C GLY A 406 -28.09 -11.58 0.76
N LEU A 407 -27.94 -12.08 2.00
CA LEU A 407 -28.83 -11.76 3.13
C LEU A 407 -28.88 -10.25 3.43
N PHE A 408 -27.73 -9.58 3.47
CA PHE A 408 -27.65 -8.14 3.73
C PHE A 408 -28.37 -7.33 2.65
N GLY A 409 -28.08 -7.59 1.37
CA GLY A 409 -28.74 -6.90 0.26
C GLY A 409 -30.26 -7.09 0.28
N ARG A 410 -30.76 -8.30 0.54
CA ARG A 410 -32.20 -8.55 0.69
C ARG A 410 -32.81 -7.72 1.83
N ALA A 411 -32.16 -7.66 2.99
CA ALA A 411 -32.61 -6.87 4.13
C ALA A 411 -32.65 -5.36 3.79
N LEU A 412 -31.61 -4.85 3.10
CA LEU A 412 -31.58 -3.46 2.63
C LEU A 412 -32.75 -3.17 1.68
N ARG A 413 -32.96 -4.01 0.65
CA ARG A 413 -34.06 -3.82 -0.32
C ARG A 413 -35.44 -3.82 0.36
N GLN A 414 -35.68 -4.77 1.28
CA GLN A 414 -36.95 -4.84 2.01
C GLN A 414 -37.21 -3.56 2.81
N LYS A 415 -36.21 -3.04 3.52
CA LYS A 415 -36.36 -1.80 4.30
C LYS A 415 -36.54 -0.57 3.43
N THR A 416 -35.84 -0.48 2.31
CA THR A 416 -36.02 0.65 1.37
C THR A 416 -37.40 0.61 0.70
N GLN A 417 -37.94 -0.57 0.40
CA GLN A 417 -39.28 -0.74 -0.16
C GLN A 417 -40.39 -0.43 0.85
N GLN A 418 -40.25 -0.83 2.12
CA GLN A 418 -41.25 -0.54 3.17
C GLN A 418 -41.41 0.96 3.48
N ILE A 419 -40.41 1.80 3.18
CA ILE A 419 -40.47 3.26 3.36
C ILE A 419 -41.24 3.96 2.23
N THR A 420 -41.50 3.27 1.11
CA THR A 420 -42.25 3.81 -0.03
C THR A 420 -43.72 3.36 0.10
N PRO A 421 -44.70 4.26 0.33
CA PRO A 421 -46.09 3.84 0.45
C PRO A 421 -46.58 3.24 -0.88
N PRO A 422 -47.43 2.20 -0.88
CA PRO A 422 -48.12 1.78 -2.10
C PRO A 422 -49.05 2.92 -2.53
N GLU A 423 -48.94 3.35 -3.80
CA GLU A 423 -49.94 4.22 -4.40
C GLU A 423 -51.29 3.51 -4.29
N SER A 424 -52.20 4.08 -3.50
CA SER A 424 -53.55 3.57 -3.37
C SER A 424 -54.27 3.77 -4.69
N GLU A 425 -54.50 2.69 -5.43
CA GLU A 425 -55.55 2.64 -6.44
C GLU A 425 -56.90 2.81 -5.73
N SER A 426 -57.39 4.05 -5.74
CA SER A 426 -58.81 4.34 -5.53
C SER A 426 -59.33 5.03 -6.77
N ASP A 427 -59.98 4.23 -7.60
CA ASP A 427 -60.77 4.64 -8.73
C ASP A 427 -62.10 5.22 -8.21
N SER A 428 -62.34 6.52 -8.43
CA SER A 428 -63.68 7.08 -8.63
C SER A 428 -63.62 8.55 -9.10
N GLY A 429 -63.92 8.75 -10.38
CA GLY A 429 -64.98 9.68 -10.81
C GLY A 429 -64.78 11.20 -10.72
N SER A 430 -64.77 11.79 -11.92
CA SER A 430 -65.33 13.08 -12.35
C SER A 430 -64.39 14.29 -12.55
N ASP A 431 -64.51 14.81 -13.77
CA ASP A 431 -63.82 15.96 -14.36
C ASP A 431 -64.08 17.27 -13.61
N ASN A 432 -63.02 18.07 -13.38
CA ASN A 432 -62.83 19.34 -14.09
C ASN A 432 -61.65 20.17 -13.53
N GLU A 433 -60.78 20.57 -14.46
CA GLU A 433 -60.02 21.83 -14.49
C GLU A 433 -59.45 22.40 -13.18
N ALA A 434 -58.45 21.73 -12.60
CA ALA A 434 -57.50 22.40 -11.69
C ALA A 434 -56.08 21.78 -11.69
N GLN A 435 -55.71 21.00 -12.71
CA GLN A 435 -54.36 20.43 -12.84
C GLN A 435 -53.53 21.20 -13.87
N LYS A 436 -52.98 22.35 -13.46
CA LYS A 436 -51.83 22.92 -14.17
C LYS A 436 -50.78 23.61 -13.30
N LEU A 437 -50.82 23.43 -11.99
CA LEU A 437 -49.89 24.04 -11.03
C LEU A 437 -49.59 23.10 -9.85
N SER A 438 -48.85 22.02 -10.10
CA SER A 438 -47.96 21.38 -9.09
C SER A 438 -47.06 20.36 -9.76
N LEU A 439 -46.28 20.80 -10.74
CA LEU A 439 -45.19 19.98 -11.28
C LEU A 439 -43.94 20.09 -10.39
N GLU A 440 -44.09 20.13 -9.07
CA GLU A 440 -42.95 20.37 -8.17
C GLU A 440 -43.24 19.92 -6.73
N SER A 441 -43.50 18.63 -6.53
CA SER A 441 -43.15 17.92 -5.28
C SER A 441 -43.53 16.44 -5.37
N ARG A 442 -42.84 15.67 -6.22
CA ARG A 442 -42.75 14.22 -5.98
C ARG A 442 -41.81 14.02 -4.78
N PRO A 443 -42.15 13.15 -3.80
CA PRO A 443 -41.20 12.78 -2.76
C PRO A 443 -39.93 12.26 -3.42
N LYS A 444 -38.77 12.80 -3.04
CA LYS A 444 -37.48 12.30 -3.53
C LYS A 444 -37.35 10.83 -3.12
N LEU A 445 -37.24 9.92 -4.09
CA LEU A 445 -36.88 8.53 -3.85
C LEU A 445 -35.64 8.47 -2.92
N PRO A 446 -35.52 7.46 -2.04
CA PRO A 446 -34.24 7.14 -1.44
C PRO A 446 -33.20 7.03 -2.56
N ARG A 447 -32.04 7.66 -2.41
CA ARG A 447 -30.95 7.52 -3.39
C ARG A 447 -30.65 6.03 -3.54
N GLU A 448 -30.86 5.49 -4.73
CA GLU A 448 -30.73 4.07 -5.01
C GLU A 448 -29.33 3.57 -4.63
N CYS A 449 -29.26 2.41 -3.98
CA CYS A 449 -27.99 1.80 -3.57
C CYS A 449 -27.58 0.76 -4.61
N ILE A 450 -26.33 0.84 -5.07
CA ILE A 450 -25.75 -0.14 -6.00
C ILE A 450 -24.84 -1.07 -5.21
N ILE A 451 -25.22 -2.34 -5.11
CA ILE A 451 -24.49 -3.32 -4.29
C ILE A 451 -23.59 -4.18 -5.17
N THR A 452 -22.32 -4.30 -4.80
CA THR A 452 -21.36 -5.24 -5.35
C THR A 452 -20.93 -6.20 -4.25
N GLY A 453 -20.96 -7.51 -4.52
CA GLY A 453 -20.53 -8.54 -3.57
C GLY A 453 -19.11 -9.03 -3.85
N ILE A 454 -18.40 -9.47 -2.82
CA ILE A 454 -17.28 -10.41 -2.91
C ILE A 454 -17.70 -11.69 -2.21
N GLU A 455 -17.53 -12.83 -2.87
CA GLU A 455 -17.89 -14.13 -2.32
C GLU A 455 -16.88 -15.20 -2.76
N LEU A 456 -16.45 -16.07 -1.85
CA LEU A 456 -15.50 -17.13 -2.16
C LEU A 456 -16.18 -18.29 -2.90
N SER A 457 -17.39 -18.67 -2.47
CA SER A 457 -18.15 -19.79 -3.01
C SER A 457 -18.93 -19.42 -4.26
N LYS A 458 -18.76 -20.20 -5.33
CA LYS A 458 -19.53 -20.02 -6.56
C LYS A 458 -21.02 -20.27 -6.33
N GLY A 459 -21.38 -21.31 -5.59
CA GLY A 459 -22.77 -21.64 -5.28
C GLY A 459 -23.46 -20.54 -4.46
N MET A 460 -22.77 -19.97 -3.46
CA MET A 460 -23.27 -18.81 -2.70
C MET A 460 -23.45 -17.59 -3.59
N ALA A 461 -22.46 -17.27 -4.43
CA ALA A 461 -22.51 -16.16 -5.36
C ALA A 461 -23.69 -16.29 -6.34
N GLU A 462 -23.93 -17.47 -6.90
CA GLU A 462 -25.08 -17.73 -7.78
C GLU A 462 -26.43 -17.52 -7.05
N MET A 463 -26.53 -17.92 -5.78
CA MET A 463 -27.73 -17.65 -4.97
C MET A 463 -27.91 -16.16 -4.70
N CYS A 464 -26.81 -15.45 -4.44
CA CYS A 464 -26.77 -14.00 -4.26
C CYS A 464 -27.23 -13.26 -5.53
N GLU A 465 -26.72 -13.63 -6.69
CA GLU A 465 -27.10 -13.03 -7.98
C GLU A 465 -28.58 -13.29 -8.33
N LYS A 466 -29.11 -14.49 -8.05
CA LYS A 466 -30.53 -14.85 -8.26
C LYS A 466 -31.50 -13.96 -7.49
N THR A 467 -31.07 -13.26 -6.44
CA THR A 467 -31.92 -12.30 -5.72
C THR A 467 -32.33 -11.09 -6.57
N GLY A 468 -31.55 -10.78 -7.62
CA GLY A 468 -31.68 -9.57 -8.42
C GLY A 468 -31.39 -8.28 -7.64
N VAL A 469 -30.78 -8.36 -6.45
CA VAL A 469 -30.44 -7.20 -5.62
C VAL A 469 -29.02 -6.68 -5.91
N TYR A 470 -28.09 -7.59 -6.20
CA TYR A 470 -26.68 -7.27 -6.40
C TYR A 470 -26.45 -6.97 -7.88
N ASN A 471 -25.78 -5.86 -8.17
CA ASN A 471 -25.38 -5.49 -9.52
C ASN A 471 -24.31 -6.45 -10.08
N LYS A 472 -23.42 -6.92 -9.20
CA LYS A 472 -22.34 -7.85 -9.53
C LYS A 472 -21.85 -8.57 -8.27
N VAL A 473 -21.46 -9.84 -8.41
CA VAL A 473 -20.72 -10.57 -7.38
C VAL A 473 -19.37 -11.02 -7.95
N HIS A 474 -18.28 -10.67 -7.27
CA HIS A 474 -16.94 -11.12 -7.61
C HIS A 474 -16.65 -12.43 -6.87
N ILE A 475 -16.29 -13.47 -7.62
CA ILE A 475 -16.02 -14.80 -7.05
C ILE A 475 -14.51 -14.94 -6.76
N GLY A 476 -14.15 -15.14 -5.50
CA GLY A 476 -12.78 -15.37 -5.06
C GLY A 476 -12.51 -14.98 -3.60
N PRO A 477 -11.27 -15.18 -3.10
CA PRO A 477 -10.91 -14.87 -1.71
C PRO A 477 -11.03 -13.38 -1.41
N ALA A 478 -11.67 -13.04 -0.29
CA ALA A 478 -11.92 -11.65 0.11
C ALA A 478 -10.63 -10.83 0.25
N GLN A 479 -9.62 -11.40 0.89
CA GLN A 479 -8.31 -10.77 1.09
C GLN A 479 -7.55 -10.54 -0.23
N SER A 480 -7.89 -11.26 -1.31
CA SER A 480 -7.29 -11.06 -2.63
C SER A 480 -8.07 -10.04 -3.46
N LEU A 481 -9.40 -10.10 -3.43
CA LEU A 481 -10.21 -9.24 -4.28
C LEU A 481 -10.30 -7.81 -3.75
N ILE A 482 -10.27 -7.63 -2.43
CA ILE A 482 -10.35 -6.28 -1.84
C ILE A 482 -9.14 -5.41 -2.18
N THR A 483 -7.96 -5.98 -2.46
CA THR A 483 -6.75 -5.20 -2.78
C THR A 483 -6.88 -4.44 -4.10
N SER A 484 -7.53 -5.04 -5.09
CA SER A 484 -7.66 -4.53 -6.45
C SER A 484 -9.05 -3.96 -6.78
N ILE A 485 -10.04 -4.14 -5.89
CA ILE A 485 -11.37 -3.59 -6.12
C ILE A 485 -11.38 -2.05 -5.99
N GLY A 486 -12.22 -1.40 -6.79
CA GLY A 486 -12.36 0.06 -6.78
C GLY A 486 -12.96 0.59 -5.47
N SER A 487 -13.02 1.92 -5.32
CA SER A 487 -13.58 2.56 -4.12
C SER A 487 -15.11 2.55 -4.10
N PHE A 488 -15.69 2.41 -2.90
CA PHE A 488 -17.12 2.38 -2.64
C PHE A 488 -17.51 3.45 -1.63
N ASP A 489 -18.77 3.90 -1.67
CA ASP A 489 -19.26 4.82 -0.63
C ASP A 489 -19.31 4.12 0.73
N HIS A 490 -19.79 2.88 0.74
CA HIS A 490 -19.93 2.07 1.94
C HIS A 490 -19.26 0.71 1.73
N ILE A 491 -18.58 0.20 2.77
CA ILE A 491 -18.11 -1.18 2.81
C ILE A 491 -18.73 -1.85 4.02
N VAL A 492 -19.27 -3.05 3.82
CA VAL A 492 -19.82 -3.89 4.88
C VAL A 492 -19.20 -5.29 4.83
N SER A 493 -19.08 -5.94 5.98
CA SER A 493 -18.68 -7.34 6.05
C SER A 493 -19.27 -8.00 7.28
N PHE A 494 -19.94 -9.14 7.08
CA PHE A 494 -20.58 -9.89 8.16
C PHE A 494 -20.14 -11.36 8.12
N SER A 495 -19.51 -11.80 9.21
CA SER A 495 -19.18 -13.21 9.49
C SER A 495 -18.27 -13.95 8.50
N VAL A 496 -17.44 -13.24 7.74
CA VAL A 496 -16.40 -13.84 6.88
C VAL A 496 -14.97 -13.54 7.35
N LEU A 497 -14.76 -12.41 8.02
CA LEU A 497 -13.41 -11.91 8.32
C LEU A 497 -12.64 -12.81 9.28
N TYR A 498 -13.31 -13.60 10.12
CA TYR A 498 -12.67 -14.52 11.06
C TYR A 498 -11.95 -15.70 10.37
N PHE A 499 -12.21 -15.97 9.08
CA PHE A 499 -11.47 -16.98 8.32
C PHE A 499 -10.09 -16.51 7.85
N LEU A 500 -9.81 -15.22 7.93
CA LEU A 500 -8.54 -14.64 7.51
C LEU A 500 -7.48 -14.85 8.59
N THR A 501 -6.21 -14.99 8.22
CA THR A 501 -5.13 -14.92 9.22
C THR A 501 -5.08 -13.51 9.85
N PRO A 502 -4.44 -13.33 11.02
CA PRO A 502 -4.16 -12.01 11.57
C PRO A 502 -3.63 -11.00 10.56
N GLU A 503 -2.70 -11.43 9.70
CA GLU A 503 -2.06 -10.60 8.69
C GLU A 503 -3.03 -10.27 7.54
N GLU A 504 -3.76 -11.26 7.02
CA GLU A 504 -4.77 -11.08 5.97
C GLU A 504 -5.94 -10.20 6.42
N PHE A 505 -6.42 -10.39 7.65
CA PHE A 505 -7.44 -9.55 8.27
C PHE A 505 -6.97 -8.09 8.34
N THR A 506 -5.74 -7.88 8.82
CA THR A 506 -5.16 -6.53 8.94
C THR A 506 -5.08 -5.86 7.57
N MET A 507 -4.57 -6.57 6.55
CA MET A 507 -4.52 -6.06 5.17
C MET A 507 -5.91 -5.74 4.61
N ALA A 508 -6.90 -6.61 4.82
CA ALA A 508 -8.26 -6.39 4.37
C ALA A 508 -8.89 -5.16 5.04
N MET A 509 -8.66 -4.96 6.34
CA MET A 509 -9.13 -3.77 7.07
C MET A 509 -8.44 -2.49 6.60
N VAL A 510 -7.10 -2.51 6.45
CA VAL A 510 -6.34 -1.40 5.86
C VAL A 510 -6.96 -0.99 4.53
N ARG A 511 -7.23 -1.97 3.68
CA ARG A 511 -7.77 -1.71 2.36
C ARG A 511 -9.21 -1.23 2.40
N ALA A 512 -10.03 -1.75 3.31
CA ALA A 512 -11.39 -1.28 3.52
C ALA A 512 -11.41 0.22 3.92
N PHE A 513 -10.53 0.66 4.82
CA PHE A 513 -10.42 2.09 5.20
C PHE A 513 -9.95 2.99 4.04
N GLN A 514 -9.09 2.47 3.16
CA GLN A 514 -8.62 3.21 1.98
C GLN A 514 -9.69 3.31 0.89
N LEU A 515 -10.52 2.28 0.73
CA LEU A 515 -11.50 2.19 -0.35
C LEU A 515 -12.88 2.77 0.00
N ALA A 516 -13.26 2.80 1.27
CA ALA A 516 -14.52 3.37 1.71
C ALA A 516 -14.49 4.91 1.70
N ARG A 517 -15.51 5.54 1.11
CA ARG A 517 -15.61 7.01 1.06
C ARG A 517 -16.44 7.62 2.17
N LYS A 518 -17.39 6.87 2.75
CA LYS A 518 -18.33 7.39 3.76
C LYS A 518 -18.39 6.55 5.03
N SER A 519 -18.58 5.23 4.92
CA SER A 519 -18.69 4.39 6.11
C SER A 519 -18.13 2.98 5.92
N LEU A 520 -17.73 2.37 7.03
CA LEU A 520 -17.30 0.98 7.12
C LEU A 520 -18.06 0.31 8.28
N ALA A 521 -18.72 -0.82 8.04
CA ALA A 521 -19.38 -1.60 9.08
C ALA A 521 -18.95 -3.07 9.01
N VAL A 522 -18.26 -3.55 10.04
CA VAL A 522 -17.70 -4.91 10.06
C VAL A 522 -18.10 -5.64 11.34
N SER A 523 -18.59 -6.88 11.21
CA SER A 523 -18.84 -7.74 12.37
C SER A 523 -17.69 -8.74 12.54
N LEU A 524 -17.20 -8.87 13.77
CA LEU A 524 -16.15 -9.82 14.12
C LEU A 524 -16.66 -10.85 15.12
N ASP A 525 -16.49 -12.11 14.77
CA ASP A 525 -16.82 -13.26 15.59
C ASP A 525 -15.69 -13.52 16.61
N GLU A 526 -16.06 -13.61 17.89
CA GLU A 526 -15.15 -13.95 18.98
C GLU A 526 -14.91 -15.45 19.01
N ILE A 527 -14.08 -15.93 18.08
CA ILE A 527 -13.80 -17.36 17.93
C ILE A 527 -13.02 -17.88 19.15
N PRO A 528 -13.58 -18.81 19.94
CA PRO A 528 -12.88 -19.39 21.09
C PRO A 528 -11.91 -20.49 20.63
N GLU A 529 -10.81 -20.68 21.36
CA GLU A 529 -9.83 -21.74 21.04
C GLU A 529 -10.46 -23.13 21.00
N SER A 530 -11.46 -23.39 21.84
CA SER A 530 -12.20 -24.66 21.85
C SER A 530 -12.89 -24.97 20.52
N TYR A 531 -13.37 -23.94 19.81
CA TYR A 531 -13.93 -24.09 18.46
C TYR A 531 -12.84 -24.51 17.47
N THR A 532 -11.73 -23.79 17.44
CA THR A 532 -10.63 -24.03 16.50
C THR A 532 -10.00 -25.40 16.73
N ASN A 533 -9.73 -25.77 17.99
CA ASN A 533 -9.20 -27.09 18.35
C ASN A 533 -10.13 -28.20 17.88
N LYS A 534 -11.45 -28.03 18.01
CA LYS A 534 -12.41 -29.04 17.57
C LYS A 534 -12.40 -29.23 16.05
N LEU A 535 -12.32 -28.16 15.28
CA LEU A 535 -12.22 -28.26 13.81
C LEU A 535 -10.93 -28.94 13.36
N ILE A 536 -9.83 -28.70 14.06
CA ILE A 536 -8.56 -29.40 13.83
C ILE A 536 -8.71 -30.89 14.10
N GLU A 537 -9.31 -31.29 15.23
CA GLU A 537 -9.58 -32.69 15.57
C GLU A 537 -10.45 -33.42 14.53
N MET A 538 -11.42 -32.72 13.94
CA MET A 538 -12.33 -33.29 12.94
C MET A 538 -11.64 -33.58 11.59
N GLY A 539 -10.46 -33.00 11.34
CA GLY A 539 -9.72 -33.15 10.08
C GLY A 539 -10.43 -32.52 8.87
N PRO A 540 -9.92 -32.72 7.65
CA PRO A 540 -10.49 -32.13 6.45
C PRO A 540 -11.93 -32.61 6.18
N PRO A 541 -12.84 -31.73 5.69
CA PRO A 541 -12.57 -30.34 5.32
C PRO A 541 -12.64 -29.34 6.49
N HIS A 542 -13.07 -29.77 7.69
CA HIS A 542 -13.29 -28.90 8.86
C HIS A 542 -12.00 -28.19 9.32
N SER A 543 -10.88 -28.90 9.32
CA SER A 543 -9.57 -28.34 9.70
C SER A 543 -9.07 -27.24 8.74
N HIS A 544 -9.74 -27.00 7.61
CA HIS A 544 -9.46 -25.89 6.70
C HIS A 544 -10.34 -24.66 6.94
N MET A 545 -11.38 -24.79 7.76
CA MET A 545 -12.33 -23.72 8.12
C MET A 545 -12.05 -23.15 9.52
N ILE A 546 -10.77 -23.11 9.90
CA ILE A 546 -10.38 -22.55 11.21
C ILE A 546 -10.66 -21.05 11.26
N GLY A 547 -11.09 -20.60 12.43
CA GLY A 547 -11.36 -19.20 12.69
C GLY A 547 -10.32 -18.56 13.61
N HIS A 548 -10.15 -17.25 13.46
CA HIS A 548 -9.26 -16.42 14.24
C HIS A 548 -10.06 -15.34 14.97
N ASN A 549 -9.73 -15.10 16.23
CA ASN A 549 -10.29 -14.00 17.00
C ASN A 549 -9.53 -12.70 16.69
N HIS A 550 -10.14 -11.84 15.89
CA HIS A 550 -9.52 -10.57 15.46
C HIS A 550 -9.84 -9.37 16.35
N LEU A 551 -10.64 -9.53 17.41
CA LEU A 551 -11.00 -8.39 18.28
C LEU A 551 -9.77 -7.64 18.82
N PRO A 552 -8.72 -8.31 19.35
CA PRO A 552 -7.54 -7.59 19.85
C PRO A 552 -6.84 -6.75 18.78
N ILE A 553 -6.79 -7.25 17.54
CA ILE A 553 -6.19 -6.52 16.41
C ILE A 553 -7.07 -5.34 16.03
N MET A 554 -8.39 -5.57 15.93
CA MET A 554 -9.36 -4.54 15.61
C MET A 554 -9.31 -3.38 16.60
N GLU A 555 -9.26 -3.69 17.89
CA GLU A 555 -9.20 -2.69 18.96
C GLU A 555 -7.88 -1.92 18.92
N LYS A 556 -6.74 -2.62 19.01
CA LYS A 556 -5.40 -2.03 19.09
C LYS A 556 -5.03 -1.21 17.85
N MET A 557 -5.38 -1.67 16.64
CA MET A 557 -4.92 -1.03 15.40
C MET A 557 -5.93 -0.06 14.78
N PHE A 558 -7.23 -0.23 15.02
CA PHE A 558 -8.24 0.54 14.28
C PHE A 558 -9.28 1.24 15.17
N CYS A 559 -9.39 0.91 16.46
CA CYS A 559 -10.36 1.55 17.36
C CYS A 559 -9.71 2.51 18.36
N ASP A 560 -8.62 2.09 19.01
CA ASP A 560 -7.93 2.91 20.02
C ASP A 560 -7.38 4.20 19.42
N THR A 561 -6.90 4.11 18.18
CA THR A 561 -6.54 5.25 17.35
C THR A 561 -7.11 5.01 15.95
N PRO A 562 -8.34 5.48 15.66
CA PRO A 562 -8.93 5.31 14.35
C PRO A 562 -8.05 5.91 13.25
N PRO A 563 -8.03 5.31 12.03
CA PRO A 563 -7.27 5.85 10.92
C PRO A 563 -7.57 7.33 10.65
N ALA A 564 -6.58 8.08 10.17
CA ALA A 564 -6.77 9.50 9.87
C ALA A 564 -7.99 9.75 8.97
N GLY A 565 -8.81 10.72 9.35
CA GLY A 565 -10.08 11.02 8.67
C GLY A 565 -11.23 10.07 9.01
N TRP A 566 -11.08 9.15 9.96
CA TRP A 566 -12.13 8.23 10.41
C TRP A 566 -12.45 8.38 11.89
N LYS A 567 -13.69 8.04 12.26
CA LYS A 567 -14.14 7.90 13.65
C LYS A 567 -14.89 6.58 13.83
N LEU A 568 -14.64 5.89 14.94
CA LEU A 568 -15.52 4.83 15.42
C LEU A 568 -16.79 5.48 15.98
N VAL A 569 -17.93 5.22 15.37
CA VAL A 569 -19.21 5.83 15.78
C VAL A 569 -20.08 4.90 16.61
N ASP A 570 -19.83 3.59 16.54
CA ASP A 570 -20.62 2.59 17.25
C ASP A 570 -19.86 1.28 17.37
N LYS A 571 -20.05 0.62 18.52
CA LYS A 571 -19.50 -0.68 18.86
C LYS A 571 -20.57 -1.43 19.64
N HIS A 572 -21.09 -2.52 19.07
CA HIS A 572 -22.15 -3.29 19.68
C HIS A 572 -21.82 -4.78 19.71
N ARG A 573 -21.75 -5.35 20.91
CA ARG A 573 -21.47 -6.76 21.14
C ARG A 573 -22.76 -7.47 21.55
N GLN A 574 -23.04 -8.61 20.92
CA GLN A 574 -24.15 -9.48 21.30
C GLN A 574 -23.77 -10.94 21.10
N TRP A 575 -24.60 -11.84 21.63
CA TRP A 575 -24.49 -13.26 21.33
C TRP A 575 -24.75 -13.46 19.82
N GLY A 576 -23.93 -14.26 19.13
CA GLY A 576 -24.06 -14.47 17.69
C GLY A 576 -24.72 -15.80 17.36
N TRP A 577 -24.01 -16.87 17.69
CA TRP A 577 -24.40 -18.23 17.34
C TRP A 577 -23.72 -19.24 18.27
N LYS A 578 -24.23 -20.47 18.24
CA LYS A 578 -23.58 -21.62 18.88
C LYS A 578 -23.01 -22.52 17.81
N SER A 579 -21.74 -22.88 17.93
CA SER A 579 -21.08 -23.74 16.95
C SER A 579 -21.81 -25.07 16.81
N PRO A 580 -22.28 -25.45 15.62
CA PRO A 580 -22.94 -26.74 15.42
C PRO A 580 -22.01 -27.92 15.72
N ALA A 581 -20.71 -27.78 15.42
CA ALA A 581 -19.72 -28.83 15.56
C ALA A 581 -19.08 -28.89 16.96
N ALA A 582 -18.79 -27.73 17.56
CA ALA A 582 -18.07 -27.63 18.82
C ALA A 582 -18.99 -27.38 20.03
N GLY A 583 -20.22 -26.91 19.81
CA GLY A 583 -21.12 -26.48 20.88
C GLY A 583 -20.69 -25.20 21.62
N SER A 584 -19.58 -24.57 21.22
CA SER A 584 -19.10 -23.31 21.79
C SER A 584 -20.03 -22.15 21.45
N GLU A 585 -20.28 -21.27 22.41
CA GLU A 585 -20.98 -20.01 22.17
C GLU A 585 -20.02 -18.98 21.57
N VAL A 586 -20.46 -18.30 20.52
CA VAL A 586 -19.70 -17.26 19.83
C VAL A 586 -20.47 -15.95 19.95
N TYR A 587 -19.78 -14.95 20.51
CA TYR A 587 -20.27 -13.57 20.52
C TYR A 587 -19.75 -12.86 19.28
N VAL A 588 -20.51 -11.88 18.81
CA VAL A 588 -20.15 -11.08 17.64
C VAL A 588 -20.17 -9.63 18.05
N THR A 589 -19.14 -8.89 17.64
CA THR A 589 -19.05 -7.44 17.84
C THR A 589 -19.13 -6.73 16.49
N LEU A 590 -20.11 -5.86 16.32
CA LEU A 590 -20.24 -4.96 15.18
C LEU A 590 -19.47 -3.66 15.49
N TYR A 591 -18.54 -3.31 14.61
CA TYR A 591 -17.84 -2.03 14.59
C TYR A 591 -18.35 -1.20 13.43
N SER A 592 -18.71 0.06 13.68
CA SER A 592 -19.11 0.99 12.63
C SER A 592 -18.27 2.26 12.66
N PHE A 593 -17.71 2.61 11.52
CA PHE A 593 -16.91 3.80 11.30
C PHE A 593 -17.57 4.73 10.29
N GLU A 594 -17.37 6.01 10.48
CA GLU A 594 -17.73 7.05 9.51
C GLU A 594 -16.49 7.88 9.21
N ARG A 595 -16.39 8.31 7.95
CA ARG A 595 -15.38 9.29 7.54
C ARG A 595 -15.78 10.65 8.11
N LEU A 596 -14.80 11.39 8.64
CA LEU A 596 -14.98 12.78 9.04
C LEU A 596 -15.28 13.61 7.80
N ALA A 597 -16.25 14.53 7.93
CA ALA A 597 -16.80 15.31 6.83
C ALA A 597 -15.86 16.42 6.37
#